data_AF-H2XSF1-F1
#
_entry.id   AF-H2XSF1-F1
#
_cell.length_a   1.000
_cell.length_b   1.000
_cell.length_c   1.000
_cell.angle_alpha   90.00
_cell.angle_beta   90.00
_cell.angle_gamma   90.00
#
_symmetry.space_group_name_H-M   'P 1'
#
loop_
_entity.id
_entity.type
_entity.pdbx_description
1 polymer ?
#
loop_
_entity_poly.entity_id
_entity_poly.type
_entity_poly.pdbx_seq_one_letter_code
_entity_poly.pdbx_strand_id
1 'polypeptide(L)'
;MLHDFGGNMGFYGKINTVNTQPGIALTSVNSTMVGTGVTPEGINQNYMIYDFMLETGFTVHSVNVTNWLKEYTMRRYNTSSPEAIKTWNILGNTIYNDTKPGFPSKSLIRGSPVKRPTLDNPGLP
;
A
#
# COMPACT_ATOMS: atom_id res chain seq x y z
N MET A 1 1.97 6.23 8.45
CA MET A 1 1.91 5.72 7.07
C MET A 1 1.64 6.87 6.12
N LEU A 2 2.68 7.30 5.40
CA LEU A 2 2.55 8.15 4.22
C LEU A 2 2.38 7.21 3.02
N HIS A 3 1.16 7.13 2.49
CA HIS A 3 0.80 6.17 1.43
C HIS A 3 0.56 6.85 0.08
N ASP A 4 -0.07 8.02 0.10
CA ASP A 4 -0.45 8.77 -1.10
C ASP A 4 0.29 10.09 -1.18
N PHE A 5 0.61 10.49 -2.41
CA PHE A 5 1.30 11.73 -2.77
C PHE A 5 0.48 12.44 -3.85
N GLY A 6 0.07 13.68 -3.60
CA GLY A 6 -0.67 14.53 -4.54
C GLY A 6 -2.04 14.01 -4.97
N GLY A 7 -2.66 13.09 -4.22
CA GLY A 7 -3.96 12.51 -4.60
C GLY A 7 -3.89 11.67 -5.87
N ASN A 8 -2.76 11.03 -6.12
CA ASN A 8 -2.58 10.23 -7.34
C ASN A 8 -3.40 8.94 -7.27
N MET A 9 -4.19 8.70 -8.31
CA MET A 9 -4.98 7.48 -8.43
C MET A 9 -4.16 6.33 -8.99
N GLY A 10 -4.42 5.13 -8.47
CA GLY A 10 -3.81 3.88 -8.89
C GLY A 10 -3.86 2.87 -7.74
N PHE A 11 -3.94 1.59 -8.06
CA PHE A 11 -3.79 0.56 -7.03
C PHE A 11 -2.35 0.53 -6.57
N TYR A 12 -2.15 0.60 -5.26
CA TYR A 12 -0.84 0.57 -4.65
C TYR A 12 -0.97 0.22 -3.16
N GLY A 13 0.03 -0.46 -2.63
CA GLY A 13 0.17 -0.66 -1.20
C GLY A 13 1.43 -1.43 -0.85
N LYS A 14 1.78 -1.38 0.44
CA LYS A 14 2.87 -2.16 1.04
C LYS A 14 2.33 -2.93 2.24
N ILE A 15 1.35 -3.80 2.01
CA ILE A 15 0.58 -4.46 3.07
C ILE A 15 1.47 -5.23 4.06
N ASN A 16 2.51 -5.91 3.57
CA ASN A 16 3.45 -6.61 4.45
C ASN A 16 4.30 -5.67 5.31
N THR A 17 4.68 -4.51 4.77
CA THR A 17 5.39 -3.47 5.54
C THR A 17 4.47 -2.92 6.62
N VAL A 18 3.22 -2.61 6.27
CA VAL A 18 2.21 -2.16 7.25
C VAL A 18 1.98 -3.22 8.34
N ASN A 19 1.95 -4.50 7.97
CA ASN A 19 1.68 -5.61 8.89
C ASN A 19 2.81 -5.89 9.89
N THR A 20 4.04 -5.45 9.59
CA THR A 20 5.23 -5.89 10.35
C THR A 20 5.97 -4.74 11.00
N GLN A 21 6.14 -3.61 10.30
CA GLN A 21 7.01 -2.53 10.76
C GLN A 21 6.52 -1.84 12.04
N PRO A 22 5.21 -1.59 12.25
CA PRO A 22 4.74 -1.02 13.52
C PRO A 22 5.11 -1.88 14.74
N GLY A 23 4.89 -3.20 14.66
CA GLY A 23 5.25 -4.14 15.73
C GLY A 23 6.75 -4.22 15.98
N ILE A 24 7.57 -4.19 14.92
CA ILE A 24 9.03 -4.13 15.03
C ILE A 24 9.48 -2.80 15.69
N ALA A 25 8.91 -1.67 15.28
CA ALA A 25 9.24 -0.37 15.86
C ALA A 25 8.87 -0.30 17.34
N LEU A 26 7.71 -0.83 17.72
CA LEU A 26 7.23 -0.87 19.10
C LEU A 26 8.13 -1.74 19.99
N THR A 27 8.62 -2.88 19.49
CA THR A 27 9.45 -3.82 20.26
C THR A 27 10.96 -3.58 20.13
N SER A 28 11.38 -2.54 19.41
CA SER A 28 12.78 -2.19 19.24
C SER A 28 13.44 -1.77 20.56
N VAL A 29 14.75 -2.01 20.68
CA VAL A 29 15.53 -1.63 21.87
C VAL A 29 15.45 -0.11 22.07
N ASN A 30 15.09 0.31 23.28
CA ASN A 30 14.85 1.72 23.65
C ASN A 30 13.73 2.41 22.85
N SER A 31 12.73 1.66 22.37
CA SER A 31 11.58 2.27 21.72
C SER A 31 10.88 3.28 22.63
N THR A 32 10.60 4.45 22.08
CA THR A 32 9.77 5.52 22.68
C THR A 32 8.47 5.72 21.91
N MET A 33 8.10 4.73 21.09
CA MET A 33 6.92 4.79 20.25
C MET A 33 5.64 4.83 21.10
N VAL A 34 4.86 5.90 20.96
CA VAL A 34 3.58 6.09 21.67
C VAL A 34 2.35 5.83 20.80
N GLY A 35 2.54 5.60 19.51
CA GLY A 35 1.45 5.24 18.61
C GLY A 35 1.80 5.25 17.13
N THR A 36 0.79 4.98 16.32
CA THR A 36 0.83 5.02 14.86
C THR A 36 -0.17 6.02 14.29
N GLY A 37 0.06 6.47 13.06
CA GLY A 37 -0.88 7.32 12.35
C GLY A 37 -0.82 7.15 10.83
N VAL A 38 -1.79 7.72 10.13
CA VAL A 38 -1.84 7.84 8.67
C VAL A 38 -1.71 9.30 8.28
N THR A 39 -0.94 9.60 7.23
CA THR A 39 -0.63 10.97 6.78
C THR A 39 -0.68 11.09 5.26
N PRO A 40 -1.78 10.69 4.59
CA PRO A 40 -1.86 10.79 3.13
C PRO A 40 -1.99 12.24 2.66
N GLU A 41 -1.36 12.60 1.54
CA GLU A 41 -1.59 13.91 0.90
C GLU A 41 -2.99 14.02 0.27
N GLY A 42 -3.52 12.90 -0.25
CA GLY A 42 -4.87 12.78 -0.76
C GLY A 42 -5.63 11.57 -0.22
N ILE A 43 -6.91 11.78 0.11
CA ILE A 43 -7.86 10.74 0.52
C ILE A 43 -8.73 10.30 -0.67
N ASN A 44 -9.64 9.33 -0.44
CA ASN A 44 -10.57 8.76 -1.43
C ASN A 44 -9.97 7.72 -2.41
N GLN A 45 -8.87 7.07 -2.03
CA GLN A 45 -8.26 5.97 -2.78
C GLN A 45 -7.79 4.85 -1.85
N ASN A 46 -7.55 3.65 -2.41
CA ASN A 46 -6.96 2.48 -1.74
C ASN A 46 -7.48 2.18 -0.32
N TYR A 47 -8.80 2.32 -0.08
CA TYR A 47 -9.41 2.19 1.25
C TYR A 47 -8.97 0.97 2.06
N MET A 48 -8.73 -0.16 1.39
CA MET A 48 -8.26 -1.40 2.01
C MET A 48 -6.96 -1.21 2.80
N ILE A 49 -5.97 -0.48 2.28
CA ILE A 49 -4.68 -0.32 2.97
C ILE A 49 -4.80 0.58 4.20
N TYR A 50 -5.71 1.56 4.16
CA TYR A 50 -5.98 2.43 5.30
C TYR A 50 -6.73 1.69 6.39
N ASP A 51 -7.74 0.89 6.02
CA ASP A 51 -8.46 0.01 6.96
C ASP A 51 -7.49 -0.96 7.63
N PHE A 52 -6.61 -1.58 6.84
CA PHE A 52 -5.56 -2.47 7.35
C PHE A 52 -4.62 -1.77 8.34
N MET A 53 -4.11 -0.58 8.00
CA MET A 53 -3.21 0.19 8.89
C MET A 53 -3.90 0.63 10.18
N LEU A 54 -5.17 1.03 10.12
CA LEU A 54 -5.91 1.49 11.29
C LEU A 54 -6.24 0.33 12.25
N GLU A 55 -6.49 -0.86 11.71
CA GLU A 55 -6.76 -2.05 12.51
C GLU A 55 -5.47 -2.67 13.10
N THR A 56 -4.40 -2.72 12.31
CA THR A 56 -3.15 -3.43 12.68
C THR A 56 -2.04 -2.51 13.19
N GLY A 57 -2.23 -1.18 13.17
CA GLY A 57 -1.19 -0.22 13.54
C GLY A 57 -0.65 -0.38 14.97
N PHE A 58 -1.45 -0.95 15.87
CA PHE A 58 -1.08 -1.18 17.28
C PHE A 58 -0.77 -2.65 17.62
N THR A 59 -0.82 -3.55 16.65
CA THR A 59 -0.58 -4.98 16.91
C THR A 59 0.91 -5.26 16.96
N VAL A 60 1.37 -5.89 18.05
CA VAL A 60 2.76 -6.36 18.19
C VAL A 60 3.05 -7.50 17.21
N HIS A 61 2.06 -8.37 17.02
CA HIS A 61 2.16 -9.53 16.14
C HIS A 61 1.50 -9.24 14.79
N SER A 62 2.12 -9.71 13.72
CA SER A 62 1.56 -9.62 12.38
C SER A 62 0.30 -10.49 12.26
N VAL A 63 -0.67 -9.98 11.51
CA VAL A 63 -1.91 -10.71 11.20
C VAL A 63 -1.75 -11.56 9.94
N ASN A 64 -2.57 -12.60 9.81
CA ASN A 64 -2.65 -13.38 8.57
C ASN A 64 -3.40 -12.55 7.50
N VAL A 65 -2.63 -11.99 6.56
CA VAL A 65 -3.15 -11.11 5.49
C VAL A 65 -4.23 -11.79 4.64
N THR A 66 -4.08 -13.07 4.31
CA THR A 66 -5.07 -13.82 3.52
C THR A 66 -6.41 -13.92 4.24
N ASN A 67 -6.40 -14.26 5.53
CA ASN A 67 -7.61 -14.31 6.34
C ASN A 67 -8.23 -12.92 6.50
N TRP A 68 -7.39 -11.92 6.78
CA TRP A 68 -7.85 -10.55 6.92
C TRP A 68 -8.50 -10.02 5.64
N LEU A 69 -7.93 -10.32 4.46
CA LEU A 69 -8.51 -9.92 3.16
C LEU A 69 -9.84 -10.62 2.88
N LYS A 70 -9.99 -11.88 3.29
CA LYS A 70 -11.26 -12.60 3.22
C LYS A 70 -12.33 -11.89 4.08
N GLU A 71 -12.01 -11.58 5.32
CA GLU A 71 -12.90 -10.87 6.25
C GLU A 71 -13.22 -9.45 5.75
N TYR A 72 -12.22 -8.74 5.23
CA TYR A 72 -12.37 -7.44 4.58
C TYR A 72 -13.34 -7.50 3.40
N THR A 73 -13.22 -8.51 2.54
CA THR A 73 -14.12 -8.68 1.41
C THR A 73 -15.56 -8.87 1.86
N MET A 74 -15.78 -9.72 2.86
CA MET A 74 -17.11 -10.02 3.40
C MET A 74 -17.75 -8.78 4.05
N ARG A 75 -17.01 -8.04 4.89
CA ARG A 75 -17.53 -6.82 5.53
C ARG A 75 -17.76 -5.68 4.53
N ARG A 76 -16.92 -5.56 3.50
CA ARG A 76 -16.99 -4.49 2.50
C ARG A 76 -18.19 -4.65 1.57
N TYR A 77 -18.51 -5.88 1.17
CA TYR A 77 -19.55 -6.19 0.19
C TYR A 77 -20.82 -6.77 0.78
N ASN A 78 -20.82 -7.06 2.09
CA ASN A 78 -21.95 -7.67 2.80
C ASN A 78 -22.40 -9.00 2.16
N THR A 79 -21.47 -9.73 1.54
CA THR A 79 -21.73 -11.02 0.89
C THR A 79 -20.44 -11.85 0.85
N SER A 80 -20.59 -13.18 0.81
CA SER A 80 -19.50 -14.13 0.68
C SER A 80 -19.39 -14.61 -0.78
N SER A 81 -18.82 -13.79 -1.66
CA SER A 81 -18.47 -14.21 -3.03
C SER A 81 -17.07 -14.85 -3.06
N PRO A 82 -16.95 -16.13 -3.46
CA PRO A 82 -15.65 -16.80 -3.62
C PRO A 82 -14.73 -16.08 -4.61
N GLU A 83 -15.29 -15.53 -5.69
CA GLU A 83 -14.56 -14.82 -6.75
C GLU A 83 -14.01 -13.49 -6.23
N ALA A 84 -14.79 -12.76 -5.44
CA ALA A 84 -14.35 -11.52 -4.81
C ALA A 84 -13.20 -11.79 -3.82
N ILE A 85 -13.33 -12.82 -2.98
CA ILE A 85 -12.29 -13.22 -2.03
C ILE A 85 -11.02 -13.62 -2.77
N LYS A 86 -11.14 -14.42 -3.85
CA LYS A 86 -10.01 -14.80 -4.69
C LYS A 86 -9.32 -13.58 -5.31
N THR A 87 -10.11 -12.62 -5.79
CA THR A 87 -9.60 -11.39 -6.42
C THR A 87 -8.85 -10.53 -5.40
N TRP A 88 -9.39 -10.31 -4.21
CA TRP A 88 -8.70 -9.56 -3.15
C TRP A 88 -7.41 -10.23 -2.71
N ASN A 89 -7.39 -11.56 -2.63
CA ASN A 89 -6.15 -12.29 -2.36
C ASN A 89 -5.09 -12.09 -3.46
N ILE A 90 -5.49 -12.09 -4.74
CA ILE A 90 -4.56 -11.80 -5.84
C ILE A 90 -4.03 -10.37 -5.74
N LEU A 91 -4.91 -9.38 -5.55
CA LEU A 91 -4.53 -7.97 -5.43
C LEU A 91 -3.60 -7.74 -4.23
N GLY A 92 -3.95 -8.34 -3.09
CA GLY A 92 -3.19 -8.30 -1.84
C GLY A 92 -1.77 -8.83 -1.99
N ASN A 93 -1.59 -9.92 -2.74
CA ASN A 93 -0.29 -10.53 -2.99
C ASN A 93 0.50 -9.90 -4.15
N THR A 94 -0.11 -9.01 -4.93
CA THR A 94 0.51 -8.36 -6.09
C THR A 94 0.64 -6.86 -5.88
N ILE A 95 -0.31 -6.08 -6.39
CA ILE A 95 -0.22 -4.62 -6.46
C ILE A 95 -0.26 -3.92 -5.09
N TYR A 96 -0.84 -4.58 -4.08
CA TYR A 96 -0.85 -4.08 -2.70
C TYR A 96 0.31 -4.61 -1.84
N ASN A 97 1.22 -5.40 -2.42
CA ASN A 97 2.43 -5.88 -1.77
C ASN A 97 3.68 -5.47 -2.55
N ASP A 98 3.83 -4.18 -2.79
CA ASP A 98 5.03 -3.66 -3.44
C ASP A 98 6.24 -3.71 -2.49
N THR A 99 7.28 -4.42 -2.92
CA THR A 99 8.55 -4.57 -2.19
C THR A 99 9.63 -3.62 -2.68
N LYS A 100 9.37 -2.85 -3.75
CA LYS A 100 10.38 -1.96 -4.34
C LYS A 100 10.63 -0.72 -3.47
N PRO A 101 11.89 -0.24 -3.39
CA PRO A 101 12.19 1.05 -2.80
C PRO A 101 11.62 2.18 -3.69
N GLY A 102 11.25 3.29 -3.06
CA GLY A 102 10.69 4.46 -3.76
C GLY A 102 9.16 4.50 -3.81
N PHE A 103 8.66 5.32 -4.72
CA PHE A 103 7.25 5.70 -4.85
C PHE A 103 6.53 4.87 -5.93
N PRO A 104 5.19 4.76 -5.86
CA PRO A 104 4.41 4.10 -6.91
C PRO A 104 4.69 4.71 -8.29
N SER A 105 4.78 3.83 -9.29
CA SER A 105 4.88 4.22 -10.69
C SER A 105 3.68 5.07 -11.10
N LYS A 106 3.93 6.22 -11.72
CA LYS A 106 2.88 7.07 -12.29
C LYS A 106 2.40 6.50 -13.62
N SER A 107 1.09 6.59 -13.87
CA SER A 107 0.52 6.26 -15.18
C SER A 107 1.04 7.22 -16.25
N LEU A 108 1.47 6.67 -17.38
CA LEU A 108 1.94 7.46 -18.54
C LEU A 108 0.85 8.35 -19.12
N ILE A 109 -0.43 8.00 -18.92
CA ILE A 109 -1.59 8.77 -19.41
C ILE A 109 -1.66 10.16 -18.76
N ARG A 110 -1.13 10.31 -17.53
CA ARG A 110 -1.13 11.60 -16.81
C ARG A 110 0.14 12.42 -17.04
N GLY A 111 1.14 11.84 -17.69
CA GLY A 111 2.37 12.55 -18.01
C GLY A 111 2.19 13.37 -19.28
N SER A 112 2.79 14.56 -19.33
CA SER A 112 3.01 15.24 -20.61
C SER A 112 3.81 14.30 -21.52
N PRO A 113 3.39 14.11 -22.79
CA PRO A 113 4.14 13.30 -23.73
C PRO A 113 5.56 13.85 -23.89
N VAL A 114 6.55 13.09 -23.44
CA VAL A 114 7.97 13.44 -23.54
C VAL A 114 8.76 12.24 -24.03
N LYS A 115 9.75 12.49 -24.90
CA LYS A 115 10.77 11.49 -25.22
C LYS A 115 11.62 11.29 -23.97
N ARG A 116 11.67 10.07 -23.44
CA ARG A 116 12.54 9.77 -22.29
C ARG A 116 13.99 10.02 -22.68
N PRO A 117 14.80 10.67 -21.83
CA PRO A 117 16.24 10.76 -22.05
C PRO A 117 16.80 9.34 -22.19
N THR A 118 17.44 9.08 -23.32
CA THR A 118 18.23 7.86 -23.55
C THR A 118 19.69 8.21 -23.31
N LEU A 119 20.45 7.31 -22.69
CA LEU A 119 21.90 7.48 -22.54
C LEU A 119 22.63 7.43 -23.89
N ASP A 120 21.94 6.97 -24.93
CA ASP A 120 22.44 6.97 -26.29
C ASP A 120 22.29 8.37 -26.89
N ASN A 121 23.45 9.05 -26.96
CA ASN A 121 23.81 10.20 -27.80
C ASN A 121 23.92 11.59 -27.10
N PRO A 122 25.11 11.96 -26.60
CA PRO A 122 25.45 13.35 -26.29
C PRO A 122 25.93 14.02 -27.59
N GLY A 123 25.02 14.65 -28.35
CA GLY A 123 25.43 15.30 -29.60
C GLY A 123 24.38 16.24 -30.18
N LEU A 124 24.45 17.51 -29.75
CA LEU A 124 24.54 18.77 -30.52
C LEU A 124 23.57 19.02 -31.71
N PRO A 125 23.24 20.28 -32.05
CA PRO A 125 24.17 21.41 -32.27
C PRO A 125 24.55 22.23 -31.04
#